data_AF-W3WVA8-F1
#
_entry.id   AF-W3WVA8-F1
#
_cell.length_a   1.000
_cell.length_b   1.000
_cell.length_c   1.000
_cell.angle_alpha   90.00
_cell.angle_beta   90.00
_cell.angle_gamma   90.00
#
_symmetry.space_group_name_H-M   'P 1'
#
loop_
_entity.id
_entity.type
_entity.pdbx_description
1 polymer ?
#
loop_
_entity_poly.entity_id
_entity_poly.type
_entity_poly.pdbx_seq_one_letter_code
_entity_poly.pdbx_strand_id
1 'polypeptide(L)'
;MAHSSVSETGPLLQTSSLFFTMLLPELRFMIYEHVFGPKHLHMFIHDKKLAGLRCLEPTSTDTSDHEKCIGLPLETNFTMEQEQLDLFRDRQPLSERSPVGALLTACRLIYSEAVDVLYRTSTIHFSNIVSICVFPRTVIPHHLDNVRHVRLSLFLEWRRDGLVTKSHNAFGGVWPGWDGGIGHGDTPWECVWAVVASMRSLHTLVVTIHILGFRARRDELSRQGTQLDDFETPLFEPLKQISPCNYFLLRVSWPSSGQQFDEYPFRLERFVEPDRMQSRRV
;
A
#
# COMPACT_ATOMS: atom_id res chain seq x y z
N MET A 1 -55.42 35.91 10.07
CA MET A 1 -54.10 35.81 9.42
C MET A 1 -53.18 35.11 10.41
N ALA A 2 -52.94 33.82 10.20
CA ALA A 2 -52.06 33.01 11.05
C ALA A 2 -50.63 33.12 10.51
N HIS A 3 -49.75 33.75 11.30
CA HIS A 3 -48.31 33.71 11.04
C HIS A 3 -47.78 32.34 11.47
N SER A 4 -47.50 31.49 10.48
CA SER A 4 -46.72 30.26 10.67
C SER A 4 -45.28 30.66 11.00
N SER A 5 -44.91 30.62 12.28
CA SER A 5 -43.53 30.70 12.73
C SER A 5 -42.81 29.41 12.35
N VAL A 6 -42.09 29.44 11.22
CA VAL A 6 -41.10 28.42 10.90
C VAL A 6 -39.97 28.59 11.92
N SER A 7 -39.90 27.70 12.90
CA SER A 7 -38.77 27.63 13.81
C SER A 7 -37.54 27.20 13.01
N GLU A 8 -36.59 28.10 12.81
CA GLU A 8 -35.23 27.75 12.40
C GLU A 8 -34.60 26.89 13.50
N THR A 9 -34.80 25.57 13.41
CA THR A 9 -34.04 24.63 14.20
C THR A 9 -32.61 24.67 13.69
N GLY A 10 -31.69 25.21 14.49
CA GLY A 10 -30.26 25.13 14.25
C GLY A 10 -29.81 23.68 14.02
N PRO A 11 -28.60 23.46 13.46
CA PRO A 11 -28.13 22.13 13.14
C PRO A 11 -28.17 21.23 14.39
N LEU A 12 -28.90 20.11 14.28
CA LEU A 12 -28.99 19.12 15.34
C LEU A 12 -27.58 18.60 15.68
N LEU A 13 -27.28 18.47 16.97
CA LEU A 13 -26.03 17.90 17.44
C LEU A 13 -25.89 16.45 16.99
N GLN A 14 -24.69 16.02 16.59
CA GLN A 14 -24.46 14.62 16.20
C GLN A 14 -24.85 13.63 17.31
N THR A 15 -24.69 14.03 18.57
CA THR A 15 -25.03 13.24 19.75
C THR A 15 -26.53 13.00 19.95
N SER A 16 -27.42 13.73 19.26
CA SER A 16 -28.87 13.52 19.36
C SER A 16 -29.41 12.48 18.37
N SER A 17 -28.56 11.93 17.49
CA SER A 17 -28.99 10.90 16.54
C SER A 17 -29.39 9.61 17.28
N LEU A 18 -30.42 8.93 16.76
CA LEU A 18 -30.86 7.63 17.30
C LEU A 18 -29.74 6.60 17.32
N PHE A 19 -28.78 6.71 16.40
CA PHE A 19 -27.62 5.83 16.36
C PHE A 19 -26.77 5.94 17.63
N PHE A 20 -26.61 7.14 18.19
CA PHE A 20 -25.82 7.34 19.42
C PHE A 20 -26.64 7.26 20.70
N THR A 21 -27.93 7.58 20.65
CA THR A 21 -28.80 7.59 21.83
C THR A 21 -29.43 6.23 22.14
N MET A 22 -29.62 5.38 21.13
CA MET A 22 -30.29 4.08 21.29
C MET A 22 -29.34 2.88 21.25
N LEU A 23 -28.22 2.97 20.53
CA LEU A 23 -27.27 1.86 20.44
C LEU A 23 -26.20 2.00 21.51
N LEU A 24 -25.95 0.91 22.24
CA LEU A 24 -24.81 0.81 23.15
C LEU A 24 -23.48 0.86 22.37
N PRO A 25 -22.39 1.35 22.98
CA PRO A 25 -21.08 1.43 22.33
C PRO A 25 -20.62 0.12 21.67
N GLU A 26 -20.91 -1.03 22.28
CA GLU A 26 -20.52 -2.35 21.78
C GLU A 26 -21.24 -2.68 20.46
N LEU A 27 -22.53 -2.33 20.35
CA LEU A 27 -23.28 -2.53 19.10
C LEU A 27 -22.78 -1.59 18.00
N ARG A 28 -22.42 -0.35 18.35
CA ARG A 28 -21.80 0.57 17.40
C ARG A 28 -20.46 0.04 16.91
N PHE A 29 -19.63 -0.50 17.81
CA PHE A 29 -18.37 -1.15 17.46
C PHE A 29 -18.57 -2.32 16.50
N MET A 30 -19.54 -3.21 16.75
CA MET A 30 -19.88 -4.30 15.82
C MET A 30 -20.31 -3.79 14.44
N ILE A 31 -21.07 -2.69 14.39
CA ILE A 31 -21.44 -2.03 13.14
C ILE A 31 -20.19 -1.47 12.45
N TYR A 32 -19.28 -0.84 13.19
CA TYR A 32 -18.03 -0.34 12.63
C TYR A 32 -17.14 -1.47 12.13
N GLU A 33 -17.02 -2.59 12.83
CA GLU A 33 -16.32 -3.77 12.31
C GLU A 33 -17.00 -4.34 11.07
N HIS A 34 -18.32 -4.31 10.98
CA HIS A 34 -19.01 -4.73 9.76
C HIS A 34 -18.74 -3.78 8.58
N VAL A 35 -18.82 -2.47 8.83
CA VAL A 35 -18.72 -1.42 7.81
C VAL A 35 -17.26 -1.12 7.43
N PHE A 36 -16.32 -1.20 8.37
CA PHE A 36 -14.91 -0.82 8.23
C PHE A 36 -13.92 -1.96 8.52
N GLY A 37 -14.38 -3.11 9.02
CA GLY A 37 -13.53 -4.23 9.44
C GLY A 37 -12.76 -4.89 8.29
N PRO A 38 -12.20 -6.10 8.50
CA PRO A 38 -11.01 -6.58 7.79
C PRO A 38 -11.15 -6.48 6.28
N LYS A 39 -10.49 -5.47 5.74
CA LYS A 39 -10.49 -5.10 4.33
C LYS A 39 -9.06 -4.86 3.92
N HIS A 40 -8.78 -5.18 2.66
CA HIS A 40 -7.54 -4.76 2.03
C HIS A 40 -7.75 -3.34 1.51
N LEU A 41 -6.91 -2.40 1.95
CA LEU A 41 -6.92 -1.01 1.52
C LEU A 41 -5.67 -0.76 0.69
N HIS A 42 -5.86 -0.47 -0.59
CA HIS A 42 -4.76 -0.08 -1.47
C HIS A 42 -4.47 1.39 -1.29
N MET A 43 -3.22 1.71 -0.96
CA MET A 43 -2.71 3.06 -0.86
C MET A 43 -1.87 3.37 -2.08
N PHE A 44 -2.18 4.48 -2.74
CA PHE A 44 -1.49 4.94 -3.95
C PHE A 44 -1.46 6.46 -3.99
N ILE A 45 -0.57 7.04 -4.79
CA ILE A 45 -0.58 8.48 -5.03
C ILE A 45 -1.47 8.78 -6.24
N HIS A 46 -2.41 9.70 -6.07
CA HIS A 46 -3.27 10.23 -7.12
C HIS A 46 -3.34 11.74 -6.98
N ASP A 47 -3.15 12.48 -8.07
CA ASP A 47 -3.17 13.95 -8.09
C ASP A 47 -2.35 14.61 -6.96
N LYS A 48 -1.13 14.11 -6.75
CA LYS A 48 -0.16 14.57 -5.74
C LYS A 48 -0.60 14.35 -4.30
N LYS A 49 -1.63 13.54 -4.06
CA LYS A 49 -2.14 13.20 -2.74
C LYS A 49 -2.11 11.70 -2.53
N LEU A 50 -1.96 11.30 -1.26
CA LEU A 50 -2.18 9.91 -0.91
C LEU A 50 -3.68 9.63 -0.96
N ALA A 51 -4.03 8.60 -1.71
CA ALA A 51 -5.39 8.12 -1.87
C ALA A 51 -5.49 6.66 -1.41
N GLY A 52 -6.68 6.29 -0.94
CA GLY A 52 -7.01 4.94 -0.53
C GLY A 52 -8.17 4.40 -1.37
N LEU A 53 -8.08 3.13 -1.78
CA LEU A 53 -9.15 2.39 -2.43
C LEU A 53 -9.36 1.05 -1.71
N ARG A 54 -10.62 0.65 -1.52
CA ARG A 54 -10.93 -0.69 -1.00
C ARG A 54 -10.66 -1.73 -2.09
N CYS A 55 -9.96 -2.80 -1.74
CA CYS A 55 -9.80 -3.96 -2.60
C CYS A 55 -11.14 -4.62 -2.92
N LEU A 56 -11.36 -4.94 -4.19
CA LEU A 56 -12.56 -5.66 -4.64
C LEU A 56 -12.42 -7.18 -4.49
N GLU A 57 -11.18 -7.68 -4.47
CA GLU A 57 -10.85 -9.10 -4.36
C GLU A 57 -9.93 -9.35 -3.16
N PRO A 58 -10.45 -9.31 -1.91
CA PRO A 58 -9.64 -9.41 -0.71
C PRO A 58 -9.04 -10.82 -0.48
N THR A 59 -9.56 -11.85 -1.16
CA THR A 59 -9.13 -13.24 -0.98
C THR A 59 -7.97 -13.66 -1.89
N SER A 60 -7.52 -12.80 -2.82
CA SER A 60 -6.40 -13.16 -3.69
C SER A 60 -5.08 -13.11 -2.91
N THR A 61 -4.50 -14.28 -2.70
CA THR A 61 -3.18 -14.42 -2.06
C THR A 61 -2.06 -14.02 -3.01
N ASP A 62 -2.33 -13.97 -4.32
CA ASP A 62 -1.37 -13.60 -5.34
C ASP A 62 -1.22 -12.07 -5.45
N THR A 63 0.01 -11.58 -5.55
CA THR A 63 0.26 -10.15 -5.77
C THR A 63 -0.27 -9.67 -7.11
N SER A 64 -0.36 -10.57 -8.09
CA SER A 64 -0.79 -10.29 -9.46
C SER A 64 -2.27 -9.88 -9.57
N ASP A 65 -3.14 -10.36 -8.68
CA ASP A 65 -4.58 -10.07 -8.73
C ASP A 65 -4.92 -8.71 -8.10
N HIS A 66 -4.10 -8.23 -7.17
CA HIS A 66 -4.26 -6.90 -6.60
C HIS A 66 -3.82 -5.77 -7.55
N GLU A 67 -3.01 -6.08 -8.58
CA GLU A 67 -2.65 -5.14 -9.66
C GLU A 67 -3.91 -4.68 -10.40
N LYS A 68 -4.84 -5.63 -10.61
CA LYS A 68 -6.14 -5.35 -11.22
C LYS A 68 -6.96 -4.40 -10.37
N CYS A 69 -6.83 -4.41 -9.03
CA CYS A 69 -7.60 -3.53 -8.14
C CYS A 69 -7.21 -2.05 -8.28
N ILE A 70 -5.94 -1.77 -8.54
CA ILE A 70 -5.40 -0.40 -8.69
C ILE A 70 -5.52 0.10 -10.14
N GLY A 71 -6.00 -0.72 -11.08
CA GLY A 71 -6.27 -0.30 -12.46
C GLY A 71 -5.04 0.14 -13.26
N LEU A 72 -3.84 -0.04 -12.71
CA LEU A 72 -2.57 0.23 -13.39
C LEU A 72 -1.94 -1.12 -13.74
N PRO A 73 -2.02 -1.57 -15.01
CA PRO A 73 -1.20 -2.68 -15.43
C PRO A 73 0.26 -2.30 -15.24
N LEU A 74 0.99 -3.07 -14.44
CA LEU A 74 2.41 -2.89 -14.13
C LEU A 74 3.36 -2.99 -15.33
N GLU A 75 2.83 -3.12 -16.54
CA GLU A 75 3.58 -3.36 -17.77
C GLU A 75 3.45 -2.27 -18.84
N THR A 76 2.54 -1.30 -18.72
CA THR A 76 2.36 -0.31 -19.81
C THR A 76 3.19 0.95 -19.58
N ASN A 77 4.31 1.05 -20.30
CA ASN A 77 5.12 2.27 -20.47
C ASN A 77 4.40 3.33 -21.33
N PHE A 78 3.11 3.58 -21.14
CA PHE A 78 2.36 4.52 -21.96
C PHE A 78 1.70 5.58 -21.09
N THR A 79 1.74 6.83 -21.59
CA THR A 79 0.74 7.86 -21.31
C THR A 79 -0.62 7.19 -21.09
N MET A 80 -1.22 7.36 -19.91
CA MET A 80 -2.51 6.75 -19.58
C MET A 80 -3.49 6.98 -20.72
N GLU A 81 -3.83 5.92 -21.46
CA GLU A 81 -4.90 5.99 -22.45
C GLU A 81 -6.24 6.24 -21.72
N GLN A 82 -7.10 7.03 -22.35
CA GLN A 82 -8.36 7.53 -21.83
C GLN A 82 -9.26 6.44 -21.19
N GLU A 83 -9.20 5.21 -21.69
CA GLU A 83 -9.96 4.04 -21.20
C GLU A 83 -9.54 3.58 -19.79
N GLN A 84 -8.26 3.68 -19.44
CA GLN A 84 -7.79 3.36 -18.08
C GLN A 84 -8.12 4.49 -17.10
N LEU A 85 -8.19 5.74 -17.57
CA LEU A 85 -8.74 6.87 -16.82
C LEU A 85 -10.24 6.67 -16.56
N ASP A 86 -11.00 6.10 -17.49
CA ASP A 86 -12.42 5.81 -17.30
C ASP A 86 -12.65 4.64 -16.31
N LEU A 87 -11.81 3.61 -16.30
CA LEU A 87 -11.81 2.58 -15.24
C LEU A 87 -11.42 3.15 -13.87
N PHE A 88 -10.51 4.13 -13.83
CA PHE A 88 -10.17 4.89 -12.61
C PHE A 88 -11.31 5.82 -12.17
N ARG A 89 -12.03 6.41 -13.13
CA ARG A 89 -13.18 7.27 -12.90
C ARG A 89 -14.37 6.50 -12.34
N ASP A 90 -14.53 5.23 -12.71
CA ASP A 90 -15.49 4.30 -12.08
C ASP A 90 -14.97 3.75 -10.73
N ARG A 91 -13.66 3.65 -10.54
CA ARG A 91 -13.00 3.22 -9.30
C ARG A 91 -12.57 4.42 -8.47
N GLN A 92 -13.55 5.18 -8.02
CA GLN A 92 -13.29 6.40 -7.28
C GLN A 92 -12.57 6.14 -5.93
N PRO A 93 -11.64 7.03 -5.53
CA PRO A 93 -11.03 6.97 -4.21
C PRO A 93 -12.10 6.91 -3.12
N LEU A 94 -11.74 6.39 -1.93
CA LEU A 94 -12.65 6.34 -0.78
C LEU A 94 -13.33 7.70 -0.51
N SER A 95 -12.67 8.82 -0.86
CA SER A 95 -13.18 10.17 -0.66
C SER A 95 -14.29 10.63 -1.60
N GLU A 96 -14.47 10.04 -2.79
CA GLU A 96 -15.37 10.66 -3.80
C GLU A 96 -16.72 9.94 -3.98
N ARG A 97 -16.80 8.60 -3.89
CA ARG A 97 -18.09 7.86 -3.99
C ARG A 97 -18.18 6.58 -3.16
N SER A 98 -17.19 6.27 -2.33
CA SER A 98 -17.34 5.13 -1.43
C SER A 98 -18.27 5.51 -0.26
N PRO A 99 -19.37 4.78 -0.02
CA PRO A 99 -20.24 5.04 1.13
C PRO A 99 -19.48 4.98 2.46
N VAL A 100 -18.34 4.28 2.49
CA VAL A 100 -17.45 4.15 3.66
C VAL A 100 -16.69 5.45 3.93
N GLY A 101 -16.07 6.05 2.91
CA GLY A 101 -15.36 7.32 3.09
C GLY A 101 -16.33 8.49 3.29
N ALA A 102 -17.48 8.46 2.62
CA ALA A 102 -18.58 9.40 2.86
C ALA A 102 -19.08 9.35 4.32
N LEU A 103 -19.15 8.17 4.93
CA LEU A 103 -19.58 8.02 6.33
C LEU A 103 -18.57 8.63 7.31
N LEU A 104 -17.27 8.41 7.07
CA LEU A 104 -16.19 8.96 7.89
C LEU A 104 -16.06 10.48 7.75
N THR A 105 -16.40 11.06 6.60
CA THR A 105 -16.34 12.52 6.38
C THR A 105 -17.63 13.23 6.80
N ALA A 106 -18.78 12.54 6.83
CA ALA A 106 -20.06 13.13 7.20
C ALA A 106 -20.26 13.33 8.71
N CYS A 107 -19.73 12.44 9.55
CA CYS A 107 -19.96 12.48 11.00
C CYS A 107 -18.66 12.34 11.79
N ARG A 108 -18.27 13.40 12.51
CA ARG A 108 -17.04 13.45 13.33
C ARG A 108 -17.09 12.45 14.48
N LEU A 109 -18.27 12.23 15.06
CA LEU A 109 -18.44 11.27 16.14
C LEU A 109 -18.28 9.82 15.64
N ILE A 110 -18.83 9.49 14.45
CA ILE A 110 -18.57 8.20 13.80
C ILE A 110 -17.08 8.06 13.50
N TYR A 111 -16.45 9.09 12.93
CA TYR A 111 -15.02 9.08 12.66
C TYR A 111 -14.22 8.73 13.92
N SER A 112 -14.46 9.41 15.04
CA SER A 112 -13.71 9.15 16.28
C SER A 112 -13.91 7.76 16.85
N GLU A 113 -15.10 7.14 16.71
CA GLU A 113 -15.32 5.79 17.21
C GLU A 113 -14.85 4.70 16.23
N ALA A 114 -14.83 4.97 14.93
CA ALA A 114 -14.60 3.97 13.88
C ALA A 114 -13.20 3.98 13.28
N VAL A 115 -12.48 5.10 13.33
CA VAL A 115 -11.16 5.25 12.68
C VAL A 115 -10.14 4.23 13.20
N ASP A 116 -10.17 3.92 14.49
CA ASP A 116 -9.27 2.93 15.06
C ASP A 116 -9.62 1.51 14.59
N VAL A 117 -10.91 1.20 14.41
CA VAL A 117 -11.34 -0.07 13.79
C VAL A 117 -10.77 -0.20 12.38
N LEU A 118 -10.86 0.86 11.58
CA LEU A 118 -10.35 0.89 10.22
C LEU A 118 -8.86 0.54 10.16
N TYR A 119 -8.01 1.25 10.90
CA TYR A 119 -6.56 1.03 10.86
C TYR A 119 -6.11 -0.25 11.57
N ARG A 120 -6.81 -0.66 12.62
CA ARG A 120 -6.48 -1.85 13.41
C ARG A 120 -6.79 -3.15 12.69
N THR A 121 -7.89 -3.19 11.93
CA THR A 121 -8.39 -4.44 11.33
C THR A 121 -8.07 -4.56 9.84
N SER A 122 -7.76 -3.45 9.16
CA SER A 122 -7.47 -3.47 7.73
C SER A 122 -6.03 -3.89 7.43
N THR A 123 -5.87 -4.60 6.31
CA THR A 123 -4.55 -4.79 5.68
C THR A 123 -4.28 -3.61 4.75
N ILE A 124 -3.24 -2.84 5.03
CA ILE A 124 -2.85 -1.70 4.19
C ILE A 124 -1.82 -2.19 3.17
N HIS A 125 -2.17 -2.10 1.90
CA HIS A 125 -1.35 -2.54 0.78
C HIS A 125 -0.79 -1.34 0.02
N PHE A 126 0.54 -1.30 -0.10
CA PHE A 126 1.24 -0.34 -0.94
C PHE A 126 1.88 -1.04 -2.14
N SER A 127 1.69 -0.47 -3.33
CA SER A 127 2.27 -0.99 -4.59
C SER A 127 3.52 -0.24 -5.04
N ASN A 128 3.95 0.76 -4.28
CA ASN A 128 5.15 1.54 -4.58
C ASN A 128 5.73 2.16 -3.30
N ILE A 129 7.02 2.45 -3.35
CA ILE A 129 7.79 3.01 -2.23
C ILE A 129 7.32 4.41 -1.82
N VAL A 130 6.80 5.21 -2.75
CA VAL A 130 6.40 6.60 -2.49
C VAL A 130 5.19 6.65 -1.57
N SER A 131 4.19 5.80 -1.83
CA SER A 131 2.95 5.76 -1.06
C SER A 131 3.19 5.40 0.40
N ILE A 132 4.08 4.43 0.68
CA ILE A 132 4.41 4.08 2.06
C ILE A 132 5.23 5.18 2.76
N CYS A 133 6.19 5.82 2.07
CA CYS A 133 6.98 6.88 2.69
C CYS A 133 6.15 8.14 3.00
N VAL A 134 5.13 8.44 2.20
CA VAL A 134 4.22 9.57 2.42
C VAL A 134 3.17 9.26 3.50
N PHE A 135 2.78 7.99 3.66
CA PHE A 135 1.68 7.58 4.53
C PHE A 135 1.79 8.09 5.99
N PRO A 136 2.92 7.95 6.71
CA PRO A 136 3.07 8.49 8.06
C PRO A 136 2.85 10.00 8.18
N ARG A 137 3.07 10.77 7.10
CA ARG A 137 2.88 12.23 7.07
C ARG A 137 1.42 12.63 6.83
N THR A 138 0.59 11.69 6.39
CA THR A 138 -0.82 11.91 6.04
C THR A 138 -1.80 11.34 7.06
N VAL A 139 -1.29 10.54 8.00
CA VAL A 139 -2.08 9.87 9.04
C VAL A 139 -1.62 10.39 10.40
N ILE A 140 -2.57 10.65 11.29
CA ILE A 140 -2.26 11.07 12.67
C ILE A 140 -1.44 9.96 13.35
N PRO A 141 -0.37 10.29 14.11
CA PRO A 141 0.52 9.29 14.69
C PRO A 141 -0.18 8.17 15.46
N HIS A 142 -1.22 8.49 16.25
CA HIS A 142 -2.02 7.49 16.96
C HIS A 142 -2.67 6.45 16.03
N HIS A 143 -3.16 6.87 14.87
CA HIS A 143 -3.76 5.94 13.90
C HIS A 143 -2.69 5.14 13.15
N LEU A 144 -1.51 5.71 12.92
CA LEU A 144 -0.36 4.98 12.38
C LEU A 144 0.07 3.86 13.34
N ASP A 145 0.10 4.15 14.64
CA ASP A 145 0.38 3.16 15.69
C ASP A 145 -0.71 2.08 15.80
N ASN A 146 -1.90 2.31 15.24
CA ASN A 146 -2.95 1.29 15.17
C ASN A 146 -2.80 0.35 13.96
N VAL A 147 -1.90 0.62 13.02
CA VAL A 147 -1.69 -0.24 11.84
C VAL A 147 -1.04 -1.55 12.24
N ARG A 148 -1.74 -2.65 11.97
CA ARG A 148 -1.28 -4.01 12.35
C ARG A 148 -0.86 -4.88 11.17
N HIS A 149 -1.40 -4.63 9.99
CA HIS A 149 -1.22 -5.52 8.83
C HIS A 149 -0.81 -4.70 7.62
N VAL A 150 0.43 -4.89 7.15
CA VAL A 150 0.99 -4.19 5.99
C VAL A 150 1.39 -5.20 4.92
N ARG A 151 1.02 -4.89 3.68
CA ARG A 151 1.50 -5.57 2.48
C ARG A 151 2.26 -4.57 1.61
N LEU A 152 3.43 -4.98 1.12
CA LEU A 152 4.24 -4.22 0.18
C LEU A 152 4.43 -5.06 -1.07
N SER A 153 4.08 -4.53 -2.24
CA SER A 153 4.40 -5.14 -3.53
C SER A 153 5.27 -4.15 -4.31
N LEU A 154 6.55 -4.48 -4.47
CA LEU A 154 7.57 -3.59 -5.01
C LEU A 154 8.14 -4.18 -6.29
N PHE A 155 8.32 -3.35 -7.30
CA PHE A 155 8.91 -3.72 -8.58
C PHE A 155 10.23 -3.00 -8.74
N LEU A 156 11.27 -3.76 -9.02
CA LEU A 156 12.63 -3.31 -9.26
C LEU A 156 13.02 -3.63 -10.70
N GLU A 157 13.97 -2.87 -11.23
CA GLU A 157 14.57 -3.14 -12.54
C GLU A 157 16.07 -2.90 -12.49
N TRP A 158 16.81 -3.63 -13.32
CA TRP A 158 18.24 -3.42 -13.50
C TRP A 158 18.49 -2.20 -14.38
N ARG A 159 19.28 -1.26 -13.87
CA ARG A 159 19.90 -0.17 -14.64
C ARG A 159 21.41 -0.40 -14.69
N ARG A 160 22.11 0.43 -15.47
CA ARG A 160 23.58 0.34 -15.62
C ARG A 160 24.29 0.42 -14.26
N ASP A 161 23.75 1.21 -13.35
CA ASP A 161 24.37 1.54 -12.06
C ASP A 161 23.79 0.73 -10.88
N GLY A 162 22.96 -0.29 -11.14
CA GLY A 162 22.39 -1.17 -10.11
C GLY A 162 20.87 -1.38 -10.20
N LEU A 163 20.29 -1.92 -9.12
CA LEU A 163 18.85 -2.08 -8.99
C LEU A 163 18.19 -0.75 -8.62
N VAL A 164 17.13 -0.39 -9.33
CA VAL A 164 16.30 0.77 -9.01
C VAL A 164 14.85 0.35 -8.86
N THR A 165 14.11 1.09 -8.04
CA THR A 165 12.67 0.88 -7.90
C THR A 165 11.96 1.42 -9.14
N LYS A 166 11.16 0.59 -9.80
CA LYS A 166 10.28 1.06 -10.86
C LYS A 166 9.08 1.74 -10.22
N SER A 167 9.05 3.07 -10.30
CA SER A 167 7.91 3.87 -9.85
C SER A 167 7.02 4.21 -11.04
N HIS A 168 5.87 3.53 -11.17
CA HIS A 168 4.88 3.77 -12.23
C HIS A 168 3.91 4.93 -11.93
N ASN A 169 4.23 5.79 -10.96
CA ASN A 169 3.38 6.92 -10.69
C ASN A 169 3.56 7.98 -11.80
N ALA A 170 2.47 8.69 -12.11
CA ALA A 170 2.47 9.86 -13.02
C ALA A 170 3.46 10.98 -12.60
N PHE A 171 4.17 10.80 -11.48
CA PHE A 171 5.28 11.61 -10.99
C PHE A 171 6.61 11.06 -11.51
N GLY A 172 6.73 10.92 -12.83
CA GLY A 172 7.94 10.46 -13.52
C GLY A 172 9.14 11.41 -13.42
N GLY A 173 9.45 11.96 -12.24
CA GLY A 173 10.71 12.69 -12.06
C GLY A 173 10.95 13.37 -10.72
N VAL A 174 9.96 13.64 -9.87
CA VAL A 174 10.22 14.43 -8.65
C VAL A 174 9.35 13.96 -7.48
N TRP A 175 10.01 13.39 -6.48
CA TRP A 175 9.48 13.22 -5.13
C TRP A 175 9.45 14.60 -4.44
N PRO A 176 8.33 15.08 -3.86
CA PRO A 176 8.33 16.34 -3.15
C PRO A 176 9.24 16.24 -1.92
N GLY A 177 10.45 16.82 -2.02
CA GLY A 177 11.47 16.79 -0.96
C GLY A 177 12.70 15.92 -1.23
N TRP A 178 12.88 15.39 -2.44
CA TRP A 178 14.15 14.78 -2.86
C TRP A 178 14.94 15.78 -3.71
N ASP A 179 16.06 16.30 -3.20
CA ASP A 179 16.95 17.25 -3.88
C ASP A 179 18.06 16.56 -4.70
N GLY A 180 17.98 15.23 -4.85
CA GLY A 180 18.97 14.45 -5.59
C GLY A 180 20.36 14.43 -4.95
N GLY A 181 20.50 14.90 -3.70
CA GLY A 181 21.76 14.86 -2.97
C GLY A 181 22.09 13.47 -2.46
N ILE A 182 23.14 12.85 -2.98
CA ILE A 182 23.78 11.61 -2.48
C ILE A 182 24.51 11.87 -1.13
N GLY A 183 24.02 12.81 -0.31
CA GLY A 183 24.75 13.38 0.83
C GLY A 183 24.29 12.91 2.22
N HIS A 184 23.13 12.28 2.33
CA HIS A 184 22.63 11.69 3.57
C HIS A 184 22.17 10.28 3.26
N GLY A 185 22.60 9.30 4.06
CA GLY A 185 22.40 7.85 3.84
C GLY A 185 20.94 7.40 3.99
N ASP A 186 20.06 7.93 3.15
CA ASP A 186 18.64 7.62 3.08
C ASP A 186 18.22 7.43 1.61
N THR A 187 18.62 6.31 1.02
CA THR A 187 18.04 5.87 -0.25
C THR A 187 16.52 5.75 -0.10
N PRO A 188 15.73 5.90 -1.19
CA PRO A 188 14.28 5.66 -1.13
C PRO A 188 13.94 4.27 -0.58
N TRP A 189 14.84 3.31 -0.78
CA TRP A 189 14.77 1.97 -0.20
C TRP A 189 14.90 1.99 1.33
N GLU A 190 15.95 2.60 1.88
CA GLU A 190 16.14 2.74 3.33
C GLU A 190 14.98 3.50 4.00
N CYS A 191 14.47 4.54 3.34
CA CYS A 191 13.32 5.32 3.82
C CYS A 191 12.07 4.46 4.02
N VAL A 192 11.77 3.55 3.10
CA VAL A 192 10.63 2.60 3.23
C VAL A 192 10.78 1.79 4.51
N TRP A 193 11.96 1.22 4.72
CA TRP A 193 12.19 0.33 5.85
C TRP A 193 12.24 1.08 7.18
N ALA A 194 12.72 2.33 7.18
CA ALA A 194 12.68 3.18 8.37
C ALA A 194 11.23 3.49 8.76
N VAL A 195 10.36 3.75 7.78
CA VAL A 195 8.92 3.92 8.02
C VAL A 195 8.29 2.64 8.57
N VAL A 196 8.57 1.49 7.96
CA VAL A 196 8.01 0.21 8.44
C VAL A 196 8.49 -0.09 9.87
N ALA A 197 9.77 0.12 10.15
CA ALA A 197 10.33 -0.07 11.49
C ALA A 197 9.74 0.88 12.54
N SER A 198 9.23 2.05 12.13
CA SER A 198 8.54 2.98 13.03
C SER A 198 7.15 2.51 13.48
N MET A 199 6.55 1.52 12.80
CA MET A 199 5.19 1.04 13.09
C MET A 199 5.16 0.09 14.29
N ARG A 200 4.90 0.62 15.48
CA ARG A 200 5.07 -0.11 16.77
C ARG A 200 4.12 -1.27 16.99
N SER A 201 2.91 -1.22 16.41
CA SER A 201 1.91 -2.29 16.55
C SER A 201 1.86 -3.24 15.35
N LEU A 202 2.87 -3.19 14.47
CA LEU A 202 2.92 -4.04 13.29
C LEU A 202 2.95 -5.51 13.71
N HIS A 203 1.93 -6.25 13.31
CA HIS A 203 1.73 -7.67 13.62
C HIS A 203 2.06 -8.56 12.43
N THR A 204 1.72 -8.09 11.22
CA THR A 204 1.88 -8.83 9.98
C THR A 204 2.49 -7.93 8.93
N LEU A 205 3.64 -8.35 8.40
CA LEU A 205 4.31 -7.72 7.28
C LEU A 205 4.52 -8.75 6.17
N VAL A 206 3.94 -8.47 5.00
CA VAL A 206 4.18 -9.26 3.79
C VAL A 206 4.80 -8.37 2.75
N VAL A 207 6.05 -8.64 2.40
CA VAL A 207 6.78 -7.94 1.35
C VAL A 207 6.90 -8.85 0.16
N THR A 208 6.57 -8.36 -1.03
CA THR A 208 6.82 -9.04 -2.29
C THR A 208 7.66 -8.13 -3.17
N ILE A 209 8.83 -8.63 -3.58
CA ILE A 209 9.74 -7.90 -4.46
C ILE A 209 9.82 -8.65 -5.79
N HIS A 210 9.56 -7.91 -6.86
CA HIS A 210 9.69 -8.40 -8.22
C HIS A 210 10.87 -7.72 -8.88
N ILE A 211 11.80 -8.47 -9.48
CA ILE A 211 12.83 -7.90 -10.36
C ILE A 211 12.46 -8.15 -11.81
N LEU A 212 12.08 -7.09 -12.50
CA LEU A 212 11.74 -7.13 -13.92
C LEU A 212 12.99 -7.42 -14.76
N GLY A 213 12.83 -8.28 -15.77
CA GLY A 213 13.92 -8.63 -16.67
C GLY A 213 15.04 -9.46 -16.02
N PHE A 214 14.84 -10.00 -14.80
CA PHE A 214 15.85 -10.79 -14.10
C PHE A 214 16.44 -11.91 -14.96
N ARG A 215 15.60 -12.69 -15.66
CA ARG A 215 16.04 -13.79 -16.53
C ARG A 215 16.93 -13.28 -17.67
N ALA A 216 16.48 -12.24 -18.38
CA ALA A 216 17.23 -11.66 -19.49
C ALA A 216 18.61 -11.16 -19.04
N ARG A 217 18.69 -10.50 -17.87
CA ARG A 217 19.96 -10.03 -17.31
C ARG A 217 20.87 -11.18 -16.89
N ARG A 218 20.33 -12.21 -16.25
CA ARG A 218 21.09 -13.41 -15.86
C ARG A 218 21.67 -14.12 -17.09
N ASP A 219 20.88 -14.28 -18.14
CA ASP A 219 21.31 -14.95 -19.36
C ASP A 219 22.37 -14.12 -20.11
N GLU A 220 22.24 -12.79 -20.11
CA GLU A 220 23.26 -11.87 -20.65
C GLU A 220 24.61 -12.04 -19.91
N LEU A 221 24.59 -11.99 -18.58
CA LEU A 221 25.80 -12.16 -17.75
C LEU A 221 26.42 -13.55 -17.95
N SER A 222 25.58 -14.60 -18.00
CA SER A 222 26.04 -15.96 -18.26
C SER A 222 26.73 -16.09 -19.62
N ARG A 223 26.22 -15.42 -20.67
CA ARG A 223 26.87 -15.37 -22.00
C ARG A 223 28.20 -14.61 -21.98
N GLN A 224 28.35 -13.65 -21.07
CA GLN A 224 29.58 -12.89 -20.87
C GLN A 224 30.59 -13.60 -19.96
N GLY A 225 30.23 -14.76 -19.39
CA GLY A 225 31.05 -15.48 -18.42
C GLY A 225 31.11 -14.78 -17.05
N THR A 226 30.23 -13.81 -16.81
CA THR A 226 30.16 -13.02 -15.57
C THR A 226 29.08 -13.63 -14.67
N GLN A 227 29.39 -13.79 -13.39
CA GLN A 227 28.38 -14.17 -12.40
C GLN A 227 27.62 -12.94 -11.92
N LEU A 228 26.35 -13.10 -11.55
CA LEU A 228 25.62 -12.03 -10.89
C LEU A 228 26.20 -11.88 -9.48
N ASP A 229 26.75 -10.70 -9.18
CA ASP A 229 27.25 -10.37 -7.85
C ASP A 229 26.16 -10.55 -6.78
N ASP A 230 26.57 -10.70 -5.51
CA ASP A 230 25.65 -10.78 -4.38
C ASP A 230 24.90 -9.46 -4.18
N PHE A 231 23.77 -9.32 -4.88
CA PHE A 231 22.86 -8.21 -4.77
C PHE A 231 21.79 -8.43 -3.68
N GLU A 232 21.60 -9.66 -3.21
CA GLU A 232 20.56 -9.99 -2.24
C GLU A 232 20.91 -9.45 -0.85
N THR A 233 22.16 -9.61 -0.42
CA THR A 233 22.63 -9.10 0.87
C THR A 233 22.40 -7.59 1.01
N PRO A 234 22.91 -6.71 0.12
CA PRO A 234 22.66 -5.27 0.24
C PRO A 234 21.18 -4.90 0.05
N LEU A 235 20.41 -5.67 -0.73
CA LEU A 235 18.98 -5.44 -0.90
C LEU A 235 18.19 -5.73 0.38
N PHE A 236 18.55 -6.79 1.10
CA PHE A 236 17.84 -7.23 2.30
C PHE A 236 18.37 -6.59 3.59
N GLU A 237 19.58 -6.04 3.59
CA GLU A 237 20.21 -5.48 4.79
C GLU A 237 19.32 -4.48 5.55
N PRO A 238 18.65 -3.51 4.88
CA PRO A 238 17.79 -2.56 5.58
C PRO A 238 16.58 -3.19 6.27
N LEU A 239 16.18 -4.42 5.93
CA LEU A 239 15.05 -5.09 6.56
C LEU A 239 15.39 -5.60 7.97
N LYS A 240 16.68 -5.70 8.33
CA LYS A 240 17.10 -6.10 9.68
C LYS A 240 16.65 -5.14 10.77
N GLN A 241 16.44 -3.87 10.44
CA GLN A 241 16.02 -2.86 11.41
C GLN A 241 14.55 -2.99 11.83
N ILE A 242 13.78 -3.82 11.13
CA ILE A 242 12.37 -4.03 11.42
C ILE A 242 12.26 -4.80 12.73
N SER A 243 11.58 -4.20 13.71
CA SER A 243 11.31 -4.86 14.98
C SER A 243 10.58 -6.18 14.76
N PRO A 244 10.80 -7.21 15.59
CA PRO A 244 10.12 -8.49 15.44
C PRO A 244 8.60 -8.28 15.44
N CYS A 245 7.95 -8.63 14.33
CA CYS A 245 6.50 -8.74 14.25
C CYS A 245 6.11 -10.23 14.21
N ASN A 246 4.87 -10.54 14.58
CA ASN A 246 4.43 -11.94 14.69
C ASN A 246 4.56 -12.72 13.38
N TYR A 247 4.46 -12.04 12.23
CA TYR A 247 4.57 -12.65 10.93
C TYR A 247 5.24 -11.70 9.93
N PHE A 248 6.49 -11.98 9.58
CA PHE A 248 7.21 -11.29 8.50
C PHE A 248 7.55 -12.28 7.39
N LEU A 249 6.86 -12.14 6.24
CA LEU A 249 7.14 -12.91 5.02
C LEU A 249 7.73 -12.01 3.95
N LEU A 250 8.91 -12.38 3.44
CA LEU A 250 9.53 -11.79 2.25
C LEU A 250 9.40 -12.75 1.07
N ARG A 251 8.72 -12.32 0.01
CA ARG A 251 8.53 -13.06 -1.24
C ARG A 251 9.36 -12.43 -2.34
N VAL A 252 10.11 -13.22 -3.10
CA VAL A 252 10.94 -12.72 -4.21
C VAL A 252 10.76 -13.50 -5.50
N SER A 253 10.80 -12.80 -6.65
CA SER A 253 10.53 -13.37 -7.98
C SER A 253 11.75 -14.02 -8.67
N TRP A 254 12.86 -14.21 -7.95
CA TRP A 254 14.12 -14.73 -8.49
C TRP A 254 14.68 -15.90 -7.66
N PRO A 255 15.46 -16.81 -8.29
CA PRO A 255 16.09 -17.95 -7.61
C PRO A 255 17.15 -17.50 -6.61
N SER A 256 17.51 -18.39 -5.68
CA SER A 256 18.54 -18.11 -4.67
C SER A 256 19.89 -17.78 -5.28
N SER A 257 20.58 -16.79 -4.71
CA SER A 257 22.00 -16.51 -4.97
C SER A 257 22.95 -17.51 -4.30
N GLY A 258 22.43 -18.40 -3.45
CA GLY A 258 23.21 -19.27 -2.58
C GLY A 258 23.42 -18.73 -1.17
N GLN A 259 23.08 -17.45 -0.92
CA GLN A 259 23.17 -16.85 0.41
C GLN A 259 22.04 -17.35 1.34
N GLN A 260 22.39 -17.48 2.63
CA GLN A 260 21.46 -17.80 3.71
C GLN A 260 21.11 -16.53 4.50
N PHE A 261 19.84 -16.42 4.90
CA PHE A 261 19.30 -15.23 5.57
C PHE A 261 18.62 -15.58 6.90
N ASP A 262 19.08 -16.64 7.58
CA ASP A 262 18.44 -17.17 8.79
C ASP A 262 18.50 -16.19 9.98
N GLU A 263 19.46 -15.26 9.98
CA GLU A 263 19.58 -14.20 10.99
C GLU A 263 18.63 -13.01 10.75
N TYR A 264 17.93 -12.98 9.61
CA TYR A 264 17.04 -11.87 9.26
C TYR A 264 15.65 -12.08 9.90
N PRO A 265 14.92 -11.00 10.19
CA PRO A 265 13.64 -11.10 10.90
C PRO A 265 12.48 -11.64 10.03
N PHE A 266 12.75 -12.12 8.81
CA PHE A 266 11.74 -12.59 7.86
C PHE A 266 11.91 -14.06 7.49
N ARG A 267 10.80 -14.69 7.11
CA ARG A 267 10.80 -15.90 6.31
C ARG A 267 10.92 -15.55 4.84
N LEU A 268 11.88 -16.13 4.14
CA LEU A 268 12.05 -15.96 2.70
C LEU A 268 11.29 -17.04 1.91
N GLU A 269 10.45 -16.60 0.97
CA GLU A 269 9.77 -17.45 0.00
C GLU A 269 10.13 -17.00 -1.41
N ARG A 270 10.43 -17.94 -2.28
CA ARG A 270 10.78 -17.66 -3.67
C ARG A 270 9.68 -18.19 -4.56
N PHE A 271 9.26 -17.39 -5.53
CA PHE A 271 8.29 -17.80 -6.52
C PHE A 271 8.83 -17.53 -7.91
N VAL A 272 8.36 -18.32 -8.86
CA VAL A 272 8.70 -18.15 -10.27
C VAL A 272 7.52 -17.47 -10.91
N GLU A 273 7.73 -16.27 -11.45
CA GLU A 273 6.69 -15.61 -12.23
C GLU A 273 6.36 -16.49 -13.46
N PRO A 274 5.09 -16.85 -13.69
CA PRO A 274 4.70 -17.54 -14.91
C PRO A 274 5.00 -16.63 -16.10
N ASP A 275 5.54 -17.21 -17.17
CA ASP A 275 5.99 -16.49 -18.37
C ASP A 275 4.81 -15.72 -19.00
N ARG A 276 4.64 -14.44 -18.65
CA ARG A 276 3.52 -13.60 -19.14
C ARG A 276 3.54 -13.42 -20.67
N MET A 277 4.64 -13.78 -21.34
CA MET A 277 4.74 -13.77 -22.81
C MET A 277 3.86 -14.81 -23.53
N GLN A 278 3.30 -15.81 -22.86
CA GLN A 278 2.40 -16.78 -23.54
C GLN A 278 0.91 -16.40 -23.48
N SER A 279 0.52 -15.42 -22.65
CA SER A 279 -0.90 -15.05 -22.46
C SER A 279 -1.44 -14.03 -23.48
N ARG A 280 -0.61 -13.51 -24.41
CA ARG A 280 -1.04 -12.55 -25.45
C ARG A 280 -1.29 -13.19 -26.83
N ARG A 281 -1.42 -14.51 -26.89
CA ARG A 281 -1.87 -15.23 -28.11
C ARG A 281 -3.14 -16.03 -27.82
N VAL A 282 -4.27 -15.34 -27.67
CA VAL A 282 -5.60 -15.86 -28.06
C VAL A 282 -6.39 -14.69 -28.61
#